data_AF-A0A1S8TN06-F1
#
_entry.id   AF-A0A1S8TN06-F1
#
_cell.length_a   1.000
_cell.length_b   1.000
_cell.length_c   1.000
_cell.angle_alpha   90.00
_cell.angle_beta   90.00
_cell.angle_gamma   90.00
#
_symmetry.space_group_name_H-M   'P 1'
#
loop_
_entity.id
_entity.type
_entity.pdbx_description
1 polymer ?
#
loop_
_entity_poly.entity_id
_entity_poly.type
_entity_poly.pdbx_seq_one_letter_code
_entity_poly.pdbx_strand_id
1 'polypeptide(L)'
;MSVEKFIKENVKSLGDKVFVAPEIPEKKINGAIAGIAQGVNPEYVLAVVDTTIFGSAKEGCLFTGEHVYIHALGFDAVKIQLSTISKAEYVCTEIKKDNGKFDQKKDVIIYFKDGGNKNITGDISMISLENFAKLINGIVEQAQDESDFVSTSQTCPLSMMDVGIKKAYIKLVCNFTFSDDNQIDAEEYAEIISLIVRIEMATEDRLEIRGYMADYEKIENNEDLLIYLDKNVDEGSLDVVKKSLLKDIIYIFRKKDKEQNWKENEFIVKLHKDLNIDEEQVEYIVAAIINDEEILSQRKNDTEITKSMKDLASKATAVGVPLAAIYLSGSVMGVSAAGITSGLASLGMGGVLGFSSMFTGIGVAVLLGVGTYKGVKKITGLSDLENNKQRELMLQAIIRNSQRSLNYLIEDVNEITRQLRNEIEKGLQSEVKIRKISAMISMLTKGAQVTSDRIQYAETEKIITKLPKQLDITRVNELTDGATKEKIRELIFACYKTKKTTNEDGTTEENMVLDDKMPCDKLQELHDAFEGIGYFNVADAAMASVKGAAKSLMKNILG
;
A
#
# COMPACT_ATOMS: atom_id res chain seq x y z
N MET A 1 10.63 -4.96 -27.33
CA MET A 1 10.19 -5.21 -25.94
C MET A 1 11.42 -5.68 -25.19
N SER A 2 11.57 -5.37 -23.91
CA SER A 2 12.76 -5.81 -23.17
C SER A 2 12.74 -7.30 -22.85
N VAL A 3 13.89 -7.79 -22.40
CA VAL A 3 14.06 -9.13 -21.84
C VAL A 3 13.15 -9.34 -20.61
N GLU A 4 13.16 -8.41 -19.64
CA GLU A 4 12.37 -8.59 -18.41
C GLU A 4 10.86 -8.66 -18.69
N LYS A 5 10.35 -7.76 -19.55
CA LYS A 5 8.93 -7.75 -19.93
C LYS A 5 8.54 -9.02 -20.67
N PHE A 6 9.39 -9.48 -21.61
CA PHE A 6 9.16 -10.74 -22.32
C PHE A 6 9.09 -11.94 -21.37
N ILE A 7 10.01 -12.03 -20.40
CA ILE A 7 10.00 -13.10 -19.38
C ILE A 7 8.67 -13.10 -18.62
N LYS A 8 8.26 -11.94 -18.08
CA LYS A 8 7.04 -11.81 -17.28
C LYS A 8 5.78 -12.22 -18.05
N GLU A 9 5.69 -11.87 -19.34
CA GLU A 9 4.54 -12.19 -20.18
C GLU A 9 4.47 -13.67 -20.59
N ASN A 10 5.61 -14.36 -20.74
CA ASN A 10 5.66 -15.69 -21.36
C ASN A 10 5.95 -16.84 -20.38
N VAL A 11 6.46 -16.56 -19.18
CA VAL A 11 6.87 -17.60 -18.19
C VAL A 11 5.70 -18.46 -17.69
N LYS A 12 4.45 -17.96 -17.74
CA LYS A 12 3.25 -18.74 -17.37
C LYS A 12 3.07 -20.00 -18.22
N SER A 13 3.66 -20.06 -19.41
CA SER A 13 3.63 -21.25 -20.28
C SER A 13 4.42 -22.45 -19.74
N LEU A 14 5.23 -22.26 -18.69
CA LEU A 14 6.10 -23.30 -18.13
C LEU A 14 5.38 -24.30 -17.24
N GLY A 15 4.25 -23.93 -16.62
CA GLY A 15 3.46 -24.82 -15.77
C GLY A 15 2.36 -24.10 -14.99
N ASP A 16 1.66 -24.84 -14.13
CA ASP A 16 0.48 -24.33 -13.41
C ASP A 16 0.82 -23.46 -12.18
N LYS A 17 1.99 -23.69 -11.57
CA LYS A 17 2.46 -23.00 -10.36
C LYS A 17 3.53 -21.97 -10.69
N VAL A 18 3.17 -20.97 -11.48
CA VAL A 18 4.06 -19.88 -11.89
C VAL A 18 3.63 -18.58 -11.21
N PHE A 19 4.57 -17.95 -10.52
CA PHE A 19 4.40 -16.68 -9.83
C PHE A 19 5.27 -15.63 -10.50
N VAL A 20 4.69 -14.48 -10.86
CA VAL A 20 5.38 -13.43 -11.63
C VAL A 20 5.43 -12.15 -10.81
N ALA A 21 6.56 -11.46 -10.84
CA ALA A 21 6.74 -10.18 -10.16
C ALA A 21 5.83 -9.09 -10.75
N PRO A 22 5.38 -8.14 -9.92
CA PRO A 22 5.68 -7.98 -8.49
C PRO A 22 4.82 -8.86 -7.55
N GLU A 23 3.91 -9.68 -8.09
CA GLU A 23 2.90 -10.43 -7.33
C GLU A 23 3.35 -11.82 -6.84
N ILE A 24 4.63 -11.99 -6.51
CA ILE A 24 5.17 -13.28 -6.03
C ILE A 24 4.92 -13.42 -4.52
N PRO A 25 4.17 -14.43 -4.01
CA PRO A 25 3.93 -14.56 -2.57
C PRO A 25 5.22 -14.70 -1.75
N GLU A 26 5.26 -14.09 -0.55
CA GLU A 26 6.45 -14.04 0.34
C GLU A 26 7.06 -15.44 0.55
N LYS A 27 6.22 -16.40 0.92
CA LYS A 27 6.66 -17.77 1.17
C LYS A 27 7.29 -18.42 -0.07
N LYS A 28 6.81 -18.07 -1.26
CA LYS A 28 7.28 -18.64 -2.53
C LYS A 28 8.65 -18.08 -2.90
N ILE A 29 8.80 -16.76 -2.82
CA ILE A 29 10.10 -16.14 -3.11
C ILE A 29 11.16 -16.51 -2.06
N ASN A 30 10.83 -16.53 -0.77
CA ASN A 30 11.77 -16.97 0.27
C ASN A 30 12.15 -18.45 0.08
N GLY A 31 11.20 -19.29 -0.33
CA GLY A 31 11.45 -20.68 -0.69
C GLY A 31 12.42 -20.80 -1.88
N ALA A 32 12.17 -20.04 -2.94
CA ALA A 32 12.96 -20.07 -4.17
C ALA A 32 14.37 -19.53 -3.95
N ILE A 33 14.55 -18.44 -3.19
CA ILE A 33 15.88 -17.93 -2.86
C ILE A 33 16.63 -18.94 -1.98
N ALA A 34 15.96 -19.55 -1.00
CA ALA A 34 16.61 -20.51 -0.12
C ALA A 34 16.98 -21.84 -0.82
N GLY A 35 16.19 -22.29 -1.80
CA GLY A 35 16.36 -23.60 -2.44
C GLY A 35 16.95 -23.58 -3.86
N ILE A 36 16.65 -22.54 -4.64
CA ILE A 36 16.98 -22.47 -6.07
C ILE A 36 18.11 -21.47 -6.35
N ALA A 37 18.10 -20.31 -5.69
CA ALA A 37 18.98 -19.19 -6.02
C ALA A 37 19.52 -18.45 -4.79
N GLN A 38 20.34 -19.15 -3.99
CA GLN A 38 20.88 -18.60 -2.74
C GLN A 38 21.70 -17.33 -2.99
N GLY A 39 21.37 -16.26 -2.27
CA GLY A 39 22.06 -14.97 -2.34
C GLY A 39 21.56 -14.02 -3.43
N VAL A 40 20.56 -14.40 -4.23
CA VAL A 40 19.88 -13.46 -5.14
C VAL A 40 19.10 -12.43 -4.34
N ASN A 41 19.23 -11.16 -4.71
CA ASN A 41 18.40 -10.09 -4.16
C ASN A 41 16.94 -10.36 -4.58
N PRO A 42 15.99 -10.49 -3.62
CA PRO A 42 14.59 -10.67 -3.94
C PRO A 42 14.11 -9.68 -5.00
N GLU A 43 14.44 -8.38 -4.88
CA GLU A 43 13.92 -7.32 -5.76
C GLU A 43 14.18 -7.53 -7.27
N TYR A 44 15.13 -8.39 -7.63
CA TYR A 44 15.51 -8.71 -9.01
C TYR A 44 14.84 -9.96 -9.57
N VAL A 45 14.02 -10.64 -8.76
CA VAL A 45 13.30 -11.84 -9.17
C VAL A 45 12.12 -11.45 -10.05
N LEU A 46 12.13 -11.89 -11.31
CA LEU A 46 11.05 -11.69 -12.27
C LEU A 46 9.95 -12.75 -12.15
N ALA A 47 10.33 -13.99 -11.90
CA ALA A 47 9.39 -15.10 -11.81
C ALA A 47 9.95 -16.29 -11.03
N VAL A 48 9.03 -17.04 -10.41
CA VAL A 48 9.28 -18.32 -9.75
C VAL A 48 8.34 -19.37 -10.32
N VAL A 49 8.90 -20.47 -10.81
CA VAL A 49 8.17 -21.67 -11.22
C VAL A 49 8.37 -22.72 -10.11
N ASP A 50 7.30 -23.07 -9.42
CA ASP A 50 7.34 -23.98 -8.27
C ASP A 50 7.00 -25.41 -8.69
N THR A 51 7.98 -26.31 -8.66
CA THR A 51 7.81 -27.72 -9.02
C THR A 51 7.64 -28.62 -7.81
N THR A 52 7.63 -28.05 -6.60
CA THR A 52 7.50 -28.83 -5.37
C THR A 52 6.08 -29.35 -5.20
N ILE A 53 5.97 -30.58 -4.69
CA ILE A 53 4.69 -31.25 -4.45
C ILE A 53 3.85 -30.43 -3.46
N PHE A 54 4.45 -30.03 -2.33
CA PHE A 54 3.78 -29.29 -1.26
C PHE A 54 3.75 -27.77 -1.45
N GLY A 55 4.23 -27.27 -2.58
CA GLY A 55 4.21 -25.85 -2.90
C GLY A 55 5.09 -25.00 -1.97
N SER A 56 6.30 -25.47 -1.64
CA SER A 56 7.29 -24.68 -0.91
C SER A 56 8.13 -23.78 -1.81
N ALA A 57 8.10 -23.98 -3.15
CA ALA A 57 8.93 -23.29 -4.14
C ALA A 57 10.44 -23.42 -3.93
N LYS A 58 10.88 -24.45 -3.19
CA LYS A 58 12.31 -24.75 -3.02
C LYS A 58 12.94 -25.44 -4.23
N GLU A 59 12.12 -25.92 -5.18
CA GLU A 59 12.51 -26.60 -6.41
C GLU A 59 11.75 -25.94 -7.59
N GLY A 60 12.37 -25.98 -8.76
CA GLY A 60 11.83 -25.48 -10.02
C GLY A 60 12.77 -24.48 -10.69
N CYS A 61 12.24 -23.34 -11.13
CA CYS A 61 13.03 -22.29 -11.79
C CYS A 61 12.82 -20.93 -11.15
N LEU A 62 13.87 -20.11 -11.13
CA LEU A 62 13.82 -18.69 -10.78
C LEU A 62 14.46 -17.89 -11.90
N PHE A 63 13.78 -16.83 -12.35
CA PHE A 63 14.26 -15.95 -13.42
C PHE A 63 14.60 -14.57 -12.85
N THR A 64 15.74 -14.03 -13.26
CA THR A 64 16.08 -12.60 -13.19
C THR A 64 16.31 -12.07 -14.61
N GLY A 65 16.55 -10.78 -14.79
CA GLY A 65 16.87 -10.23 -16.12
C GLY A 65 18.23 -10.69 -16.68
N GLU A 66 19.13 -11.16 -15.81
CA GLU A 66 20.46 -11.63 -16.18
C GLU A 66 20.61 -13.16 -16.19
N HIS A 67 19.84 -13.86 -15.37
CA HIS A 67 20.09 -15.26 -15.06
C HIS A 67 18.80 -16.08 -14.99
N VAL A 68 18.90 -17.35 -15.36
CA VAL A 68 17.94 -18.38 -14.96
C VAL A 68 18.62 -19.36 -14.00
N TYR A 69 17.92 -19.65 -12.91
CA TYR A 69 18.31 -20.62 -11.90
C TYR A 69 17.36 -21.80 -11.96
N ILE A 70 17.88 -23.01 -11.89
CA ILE A 70 17.13 -24.25 -12.02
C ILE A 70 17.55 -25.19 -10.90
N HIS A 71 16.60 -25.78 -10.19
CA HIS A 71 16.89 -26.75 -9.15
C HIS A 71 15.83 -27.85 -9.14
N ALA A 72 16.26 -29.10 -9.16
CA ALA A 72 15.41 -30.26 -9.02
C ALA A 72 15.85 -31.11 -7.82
N LEU A 73 14.90 -31.82 -7.21
CA LEU A 73 15.17 -32.70 -6.07
C LEU A 73 16.30 -33.69 -6.37
N GLY A 74 17.34 -33.67 -5.54
CA GLY A 74 18.49 -34.57 -5.65
C GLY A 74 19.59 -34.09 -6.58
N PHE A 75 19.47 -32.89 -7.16
CA PHE A 75 20.48 -32.27 -8.02
C PHE A 75 20.91 -30.91 -7.47
N ASP A 76 22.15 -30.51 -7.75
CA ASP A 76 22.62 -29.17 -7.39
C ASP A 76 21.92 -28.09 -8.24
N ALA A 77 21.75 -26.90 -7.67
CA ALA A 77 21.19 -25.78 -8.40
C ALA A 77 22.10 -25.35 -9.56
N VAL A 78 21.50 -25.18 -10.73
CA VAL A 78 22.14 -24.74 -11.96
C VAL A 78 21.86 -23.26 -12.19
N LYS A 79 22.91 -22.46 -12.28
CA LYS A 79 22.86 -21.04 -12.67
C LYS A 79 23.30 -20.90 -14.12
N ILE A 80 22.49 -20.22 -14.94
CA ILE A 80 22.81 -19.93 -16.34
C ILE A 80 22.65 -18.43 -16.57
N GLN A 81 23.69 -17.80 -17.12
CA GLN A 81 23.64 -16.41 -17.54
C GLN A 81 22.96 -16.31 -18.90
N LEU A 82 21.91 -15.50 -19.01
CA LEU A 82 21.09 -15.41 -20.22
C LEU A 82 21.87 -14.83 -21.40
N SER A 83 22.74 -13.84 -21.14
CA SER A 83 23.55 -13.19 -22.17
C SER A 83 24.55 -14.12 -22.86
N THR A 84 24.91 -15.26 -22.25
CA THR A 84 25.83 -16.23 -22.83
C THR A 84 25.14 -17.25 -23.72
N ILE A 85 23.81 -17.31 -23.70
CA ILE A 85 23.02 -18.27 -24.48
C ILE A 85 22.99 -17.82 -25.94
N SER A 86 23.20 -18.78 -26.84
CA SER A 86 22.98 -18.61 -28.29
C SER A 86 21.60 -19.12 -28.70
N LYS A 87 21.19 -20.30 -28.20
CA LYS A 87 19.86 -20.89 -28.43
C LYS A 87 19.57 -22.02 -27.45
N ALA A 88 18.30 -22.40 -27.32
CA ALA A 88 17.86 -23.63 -26.68
C ALA A 88 17.14 -24.54 -27.68
N GLU A 89 17.38 -25.85 -27.62
CA GLU A 89 16.79 -26.83 -28.52
C GLU A 89 16.05 -27.90 -27.72
N TYR A 90 14.79 -28.15 -28.10
CA TYR A 90 14.01 -29.27 -27.61
C TYR A 90 14.15 -30.43 -28.60
N VAL A 91 14.67 -31.56 -28.14
CA VAL A 91 14.91 -32.75 -28.96
C VAL A 91 14.03 -33.89 -28.47
N CYS A 92 13.21 -34.46 -29.34
CA CYS A 92 12.42 -35.66 -29.05
C CYS A 92 12.93 -36.82 -29.91
N THR A 93 13.47 -37.85 -29.27
CA THR A 93 13.99 -39.05 -29.93
C THR A 93 13.16 -40.26 -29.54
N GLU A 94 12.66 -41.02 -30.53
CA GLU A 94 12.00 -42.29 -30.28
C GLU A 94 13.03 -43.41 -30.04
N ILE A 95 12.98 -44.02 -28.86
CA ILE A 95 13.82 -45.14 -28.48
C ILE A 95 12.97 -46.41 -28.51
N LYS A 96 13.33 -47.36 -29.38
CA LYS A 96 12.70 -48.67 -29.37
C LYS A 96 13.24 -49.49 -28.20
N LYS A 97 12.40 -49.79 -27.21
CA LYS A 97 12.71 -50.69 -26.10
C LYS A 97 12.86 -52.14 -26.59
N ASP A 98 13.60 -52.94 -25.85
CA ASP A 98 13.82 -54.37 -26.14
C ASP A 98 12.51 -55.19 -26.24
N ASN A 99 11.42 -54.70 -25.66
CA ASN A 99 10.08 -55.29 -25.74
C ASN A 99 9.27 -54.85 -26.98
N GLY A 100 9.87 -54.12 -27.91
CA GLY A 100 9.24 -53.62 -29.13
C GLY A 100 8.36 -52.38 -28.94
N LYS A 101 8.20 -51.83 -27.73
CA LYS A 101 7.52 -50.56 -27.48
C LYS A 101 8.45 -49.38 -27.75
N PHE A 102 7.92 -48.32 -28.35
CA PHE A 102 8.64 -47.05 -28.49
C PHE A 102 8.52 -46.26 -27.19
N ASP A 103 9.64 -45.71 -26.73
CA ASP A 103 9.74 -44.72 -25.66
C ASP A 103 10.16 -43.39 -26.27
N GLN A 104 9.81 -42.29 -25.62
CA GLN A 104 10.22 -40.97 -26.10
C GLN A 104 11.23 -40.38 -25.11
N LYS A 105 12.47 -40.23 -25.56
CA LYS A 105 13.46 -39.44 -24.83
C LYS A 105 13.33 -37.99 -25.26
N LYS A 106 13.00 -37.14 -24.30
CA LYS A 106 12.83 -35.70 -24.48
C LYS A 106 13.99 -35.01 -23.80
N ASP A 107 14.75 -34.23 -24.55
CA ASP A 107 15.91 -33.49 -24.04
C ASP A 107 15.74 -31.99 -24.31
N VAL A 108 16.29 -31.16 -23.43
CA VAL A 108 16.51 -29.72 -23.65
C VAL A 108 18.00 -29.42 -23.53
N ILE A 109 18.56 -28.85 -24.60
CA ILE A 109 19.98 -28.52 -24.69
C ILE A 109 20.10 -27.01 -24.89
N ILE A 110 20.86 -26.36 -24.00
CA ILE A 110 21.25 -24.95 -24.16
C ILE A 110 22.61 -24.90 -24.84
N TYR A 111 22.71 -24.12 -25.91
CA TYR A 111 23.95 -23.83 -26.62
C TYR A 111 24.43 -22.42 -26.26
N PHE A 112 25.71 -22.31 -25.95
CA PHE A 112 26.34 -21.06 -25.53
C PHE A 112 27.09 -20.41 -26.69
N LYS A 113 27.28 -19.09 -26.61
CA LYS A 113 28.00 -18.28 -27.62
C LYS A 113 29.48 -18.67 -27.76
N ASP A 114 30.07 -19.28 -26.73
CA ASP A 114 31.45 -19.81 -26.75
C ASP A 114 31.58 -21.17 -27.48
N GLY A 115 30.47 -21.72 -27.98
CA GLY A 115 30.42 -23.03 -28.64
C GLY A 115 30.16 -24.22 -27.70
N GLY A 116 30.10 -23.99 -26.38
CA GLY A 116 29.70 -24.99 -25.41
C GLY A 116 28.21 -25.33 -25.47
N ASN A 117 27.83 -26.45 -24.85
CA ASN A 117 26.42 -26.79 -24.63
C ASN A 117 26.22 -27.50 -23.28
N LYS A 118 24.99 -27.41 -22.75
CA LYS A 118 24.56 -28.09 -21.53
C LYS A 118 23.18 -28.72 -21.73
N ASN A 119 23.07 -30.02 -21.50
CA ASN A 119 21.78 -30.70 -21.38
C ASN A 119 21.24 -30.49 -19.96
N ILE A 120 20.08 -29.84 -19.85
CA ILE A 120 19.45 -29.46 -18.57
C ILE A 120 18.21 -30.29 -18.24
N THR A 121 17.96 -31.35 -19.02
CA THR A 121 16.75 -32.18 -18.90
C THR A 121 16.62 -32.80 -17.52
N GLY A 122 17.72 -33.25 -16.92
CA GLY A 122 17.73 -33.80 -15.56
C GLY A 122 17.57 -32.74 -14.46
N ASP A 123 17.91 -31.49 -14.78
CA ASP A 123 17.83 -30.36 -13.86
C ASP A 123 16.40 -29.78 -13.81
N ILE A 124 15.57 -30.06 -14.83
CA ILE A 124 14.19 -29.57 -14.94
C ILE A 124 13.20 -30.71 -14.65
N SER A 125 12.39 -30.57 -13.60
CA SER A 125 11.28 -31.49 -13.29
C SER A 125 9.93 -30.78 -13.39
N MET A 126 8.89 -31.50 -13.81
CA MET A 126 7.48 -30.99 -13.81
C MET A 126 7.24 -29.66 -14.56
N ILE A 127 8.12 -29.31 -15.51
CA ILE A 127 8.01 -28.13 -16.37
C ILE A 127 7.95 -28.59 -17.83
N SER A 128 7.22 -27.84 -18.68
CA SER A 128 7.19 -28.10 -20.12
C SER A 128 8.55 -27.80 -20.76
N LEU A 129 9.28 -28.87 -21.09
CA LEU A 129 10.60 -28.80 -21.74
C LEU A 129 10.58 -28.04 -23.07
N GLU A 130 9.53 -28.25 -23.88
CA GLU A 130 9.36 -27.55 -25.16
C GLU A 130 9.11 -26.05 -24.94
N ASN A 131 8.23 -25.70 -24.00
CA ASN A 131 7.95 -24.29 -23.71
C ASN A 131 9.14 -23.61 -23.04
N PHE A 132 9.94 -24.34 -22.25
CA PHE A 132 11.18 -23.82 -21.69
C PHE A 132 12.16 -23.43 -22.81
N ALA A 133 12.38 -24.31 -23.80
CA ALA A 133 13.23 -23.99 -24.94
C ALA A 133 12.70 -22.79 -25.75
N LYS A 134 11.37 -22.72 -25.98
CA LYS A 134 10.73 -21.58 -26.65
C LYS A 134 10.92 -20.27 -25.87
N LEU A 135 10.74 -20.30 -24.55
CA LEU A 135 10.93 -19.13 -23.69
C LEU A 135 12.38 -18.63 -23.77
N ILE A 136 13.36 -19.52 -23.64
CA ILE A 136 14.79 -19.14 -23.73
C ILE A 136 15.12 -18.54 -25.11
N ASN A 137 14.64 -19.13 -26.21
CA ASN A 137 14.87 -18.57 -27.54
C ASN A 137 14.24 -17.19 -27.68
N GLY A 138 13.00 -17.02 -27.22
CA GLY A 138 12.33 -15.72 -27.26
C GLY A 138 13.04 -14.65 -26.41
N ILE A 139 13.62 -15.03 -25.26
CA ILE A 139 14.48 -14.14 -24.46
C ILE A 139 15.70 -13.67 -25.27
N VAL A 140 16.41 -14.61 -25.91
CA VAL A 140 17.59 -14.29 -26.72
C VAL A 140 17.23 -13.41 -27.93
N GLU A 141 16.06 -13.62 -28.53
CA GLU A 141 15.57 -12.82 -29.67
C GLU A 141 15.19 -11.38 -29.31
N GLN A 142 14.83 -11.10 -28.04
CA GLN A 142 14.52 -9.73 -27.61
C GLN A 142 15.76 -8.86 -27.38
N ALA A 143 16.91 -9.47 -27.06
CA ALA A 143 18.14 -8.76 -26.81
C ALA A 143 18.86 -8.40 -28.12
N GLN A 144 19.17 -7.12 -28.32
CA GLN A 144 20.03 -6.64 -29.38
C GLN A 144 21.50 -6.82 -29.01
N ASP A 145 21.85 -6.60 -27.74
CA ASP A 145 23.20 -6.78 -27.22
C ASP A 145 23.23 -7.34 -25.78
N GLU A 146 24.43 -7.52 -25.22
CA GLU A 146 24.60 -8.06 -23.87
C GLU A 146 24.12 -7.12 -22.76
N SER A 147 24.00 -5.81 -23.04
CA SER A 147 23.54 -4.80 -22.09
C SER A 147 22.02 -4.77 -21.92
N ASP A 148 21.28 -5.50 -22.76
CA ASP A 148 19.83 -5.70 -22.60
C ASP A 148 19.47 -6.69 -21.48
N PHE A 149 20.45 -7.50 -21.03
CA PHE A 149 20.28 -8.44 -19.92
C PHE A 149 20.64 -7.75 -18.60
N VAL A 150 19.70 -6.99 -18.05
CA VAL A 150 19.86 -6.28 -16.78
C VAL A 150 18.79 -6.74 -15.80
N SER A 151 19.17 -6.93 -14.54
CA SER A 151 18.20 -7.17 -13.47
C SER A 151 17.89 -5.85 -12.75
N THR A 152 16.65 -5.41 -12.85
CA THR A 152 16.17 -4.17 -12.22
C THR A 152 15.22 -4.47 -11.05
N SER A 153 15.07 -3.51 -10.13
CA SER A 153 14.15 -3.66 -9.00
C SER A 153 12.70 -3.68 -9.51
N GLN A 154 11.96 -4.74 -9.17
CA GLN A 154 10.57 -4.93 -9.62
C GLN A 154 9.56 -4.08 -8.83
N THR A 155 9.95 -3.56 -7.67
CA THR A 155 9.19 -2.54 -6.93
C THR A 155 10.14 -1.63 -6.15
N CYS A 156 10.61 -0.55 -6.76
CA CYS A 156 11.35 0.50 -6.09
C CYS A 156 10.39 1.57 -5.54
N PRO A 157 10.34 1.84 -4.23
CA PRO A 157 9.53 2.92 -3.67
C PRO A 157 9.87 4.28 -4.28
N LEU A 158 8.87 5.14 -4.49
CA LEU A 158 9.10 6.47 -5.08
C LEU A 158 10.04 7.33 -4.22
N SER A 159 10.11 7.09 -2.91
CA SER A 159 11.07 7.77 -2.00
C SER A 159 12.53 7.37 -2.21
N MET A 160 12.81 6.23 -2.85
CA MET A 160 14.17 5.75 -3.15
C MET A 160 14.62 6.09 -4.57
N MET A 161 13.70 6.54 -5.42
CA MET A 161 14.00 6.90 -6.79
C MET A 161 14.84 8.18 -6.89
N ASP A 162 15.48 8.37 -8.04
CA ASP A 162 16.23 9.58 -8.36
C ASP A 162 15.38 10.84 -8.18
N VAL A 163 16.04 11.93 -7.77
CA VAL A 163 15.39 13.21 -7.52
C VAL A 163 14.67 13.76 -8.74
N GLY A 164 15.21 13.54 -9.95
CA GLY A 164 14.56 13.93 -11.20
C GLY A 164 13.25 13.18 -11.45
N ILE A 165 13.20 11.88 -11.11
CA ILE A 165 11.98 11.06 -11.19
C ILE A 165 10.92 11.61 -10.22
N LYS A 166 11.32 11.88 -8.96
CA LYS A 166 10.43 12.49 -7.96
C LYS A 166 9.87 13.83 -8.44
N LYS A 167 10.72 14.70 -9.01
CA LYS A 167 10.32 16.00 -9.54
C LYS A 167 9.34 15.85 -10.70
N ALA A 168 9.63 15.00 -11.69
CA ALA A 168 8.76 14.77 -12.83
C ALA A 168 7.38 14.23 -12.39
N TYR A 169 7.38 13.30 -11.44
CA TYR A 169 6.16 12.75 -10.83
C TYR A 169 5.30 13.85 -10.19
N ILE A 170 5.89 14.69 -9.32
CA ILE A 170 5.16 15.78 -8.65
C ILE A 170 4.69 16.85 -9.65
N LYS A 171 5.49 17.17 -10.67
CA LYS A 171 5.09 18.13 -11.71
C LYS A 171 3.86 17.65 -12.48
N LEU A 172 3.77 16.36 -12.82
CA LEU A 172 2.57 15.78 -13.43
C LEU A 172 1.33 15.90 -12.52
N VAL A 173 1.49 15.69 -11.21
CA VAL A 173 0.42 15.91 -10.23
C VAL A 173 0.01 17.38 -10.17
N CYS A 174 0.97 18.32 -10.17
CA CYS A 174 0.69 19.76 -10.21
C CYS A 174 -0.02 20.17 -11.52
N ASN A 175 0.36 19.57 -12.65
CA ASN A 175 -0.27 19.85 -13.94
C ASN A 175 -1.74 19.45 -13.94
N PHE A 176 -2.09 18.37 -13.23
CA PHE A 176 -3.49 18.00 -13.01
C PHE A 176 -4.23 19.05 -12.17
N THR A 177 -3.65 19.50 -11.06
CA THR A 177 -4.31 20.49 -10.18
C THR A 177 -4.54 21.83 -10.89
N PHE A 178 -3.63 22.22 -11.79
CA PHE A 178 -3.82 23.40 -12.62
C PHE A 178 -4.87 23.25 -13.74
N SER A 179 -5.32 22.04 -14.05
CA SER A 179 -6.07 21.76 -15.28
C SER A 179 -7.50 22.33 -15.31
N ASP A 180 -8.09 22.64 -14.15
CA ASP A 180 -9.45 23.17 -14.05
C ASP A 180 -9.48 24.70 -13.91
N ASP A 181 -8.64 25.30 -13.08
CA ASP A 181 -8.69 26.75 -12.78
C ASP A 181 -7.35 27.50 -12.90
N ASN A 182 -6.30 26.84 -13.41
CA ASN A 182 -4.93 27.35 -13.51
C ASN A 182 -4.33 27.80 -12.17
N GLN A 183 -4.87 27.33 -11.05
CA GLN A 183 -4.38 27.58 -9.70
C GLN A 183 -4.20 26.27 -8.95
N ILE A 184 -3.56 26.34 -7.77
CA ILE A 184 -3.52 25.23 -6.82
C ILE A 184 -4.15 25.76 -5.54
N ASP A 185 -5.31 25.24 -5.17
CA ASP A 185 -6.06 25.67 -3.99
C ASP A 185 -5.44 25.10 -2.69
N ALA A 186 -6.03 25.44 -1.53
CA ALA A 186 -5.45 25.06 -0.23
C ALA A 186 -5.50 23.55 0.02
N GLU A 187 -6.57 22.90 -0.41
CA GLU A 187 -6.81 21.48 -0.29
C GLU A 187 -5.85 20.68 -1.19
N GLU A 188 -5.71 21.07 -2.45
CA GLU A 188 -4.76 20.50 -3.40
C GLU A 188 -3.32 20.69 -2.93
N TYR A 189 -3.01 21.90 -2.47
CA TYR A 189 -1.69 22.22 -1.94
C TYR A 189 -1.34 21.30 -0.77
N ALA A 190 -2.28 21.09 0.17
CA ALA A 190 -2.08 20.19 1.29
C ALA A 190 -1.85 18.73 0.84
N GLU A 191 -2.55 18.26 -0.20
CA GLU A 191 -2.33 16.91 -0.75
C GLU A 191 -0.97 16.75 -1.45
N ILE A 192 -0.56 17.74 -2.24
CA ILE A 192 0.76 17.73 -2.88
C ILE A 192 1.86 17.71 -1.83
N ILE A 193 1.75 18.52 -0.78
CA ILE A 193 2.73 18.54 0.32
C ILE A 193 2.74 17.23 1.08
N SER A 194 1.56 16.65 1.34
CA SER A 194 1.41 15.33 1.93
C SER A 194 2.14 14.26 1.10
N LEU A 195 2.06 14.33 -0.22
CA LEU A 195 2.80 13.44 -1.12
C LEU A 195 4.32 13.70 -1.10
N ILE A 196 4.75 14.97 -1.15
CA ILE A 196 6.16 15.39 -1.04
C ILE A 196 6.83 14.84 0.23
N VAL A 197 6.09 14.80 1.35
CA VAL A 197 6.53 14.19 2.61
C VAL A 197 6.70 12.68 2.49
N ARG A 198 5.75 11.98 1.87
CA ARG A 198 5.81 10.51 1.70
C ARG A 198 7.00 10.09 0.84
N ILE A 199 7.35 10.87 -0.17
CA ILE A 199 8.50 10.60 -1.06
C ILE A 199 9.83 11.21 -0.57
N GLU A 200 9.79 11.85 0.60
CA GLU A 200 10.95 12.36 1.33
C GLU A 200 11.83 13.31 0.49
N MET A 201 11.23 14.35 -0.09
CA MET A 201 12.01 15.35 -0.82
C MET A 201 12.82 16.26 0.12
N ALA A 202 14.08 16.49 -0.25
CA ALA A 202 14.97 17.41 0.44
C ALA A 202 14.54 18.88 0.22
N THR A 203 14.94 19.75 1.13
CA THR A 203 14.51 21.16 1.19
C THR A 203 14.77 21.92 -0.12
N GLU A 204 15.94 21.72 -0.73
CA GLU A 204 16.30 22.37 -2.00
C GLU A 204 15.32 21.98 -3.13
N ASP A 205 14.98 20.70 -3.24
CA ASP A 205 14.06 20.20 -4.25
C ASP A 205 12.61 20.64 -4.00
N ARG A 206 12.21 20.71 -2.72
CA ARG A 206 10.89 21.21 -2.33
C ARG A 206 10.70 22.67 -2.75
N LEU A 207 11.73 23.50 -2.64
CA LEU A 207 11.67 24.91 -3.04
C LEU A 207 11.51 25.06 -4.55
N GLU A 208 12.17 24.21 -5.35
CA GLU A 208 11.97 24.16 -6.80
C GLU A 208 10.52 23.82 -7.13
N ILE A 209 9.99 22.75 -6.53
CA ILE A 209 8.59 22.33 -6.72
C ILE A 209 7.62 23.42 -6.26
N ARG A 210 7.89 24.14 -5.17
CA ARG A 210 7.06 25.27 -4.75
C ARG A 210 7.05 26.41 -5.76
N GLY A 211 8.20 26.67 -6.38
CA GLY A 211 8.30 27.59 -7.51
C GLY A 211 7.37 27.18 -8.64
N TYR A 212 7.31 25.88 -8.94
CA TYR A 212 6.44 25.30 -9.96
C TYR A 212 4.94 25.40 -9.57
N MET A 213 4.60 25.04 -8.33
CA MET A 213 3.23 25.10 -7.78
C MET A 213 2.64 26.52 -7.76
N ALA A 214 3.47 27.56 -7.79
CA ALA A 214 3.03 28.95 -7.72
C ALA A 214 3.01 29.68 -9.07
N ASP A 215 3.45 29.04 -10.16
CA ASP A 215 3.73 29.71 -11.44
C ASP A 215 3.25 28.86 -12.62
N TYR A 216 1.94 28.91 -12.89
CA TYR A 216 1.28 28.21 -14.01
C TYR A 216 1.98 28.42 -15.36
N GLU A 217 2.56 29.60 -15.59
CA GLU A 217 3.27 29.94 -16.83
C GLU A 217 4.54 29.10 -17.07
N LYS A 218 5.03 28.40 -16.04
CA LYS A 218 6.24 27.55 -16.11
C LYS A 218 5.93 26.06 -16.18
N ILE A 219 4.69 25.69 -16.38
CA ILE A 219 4.30 24.30 -16.51
C ILE A 219 5.06 23.64 -17.66
N GLU A 220 5.69 22.51 -17.35
CA GLU A 220 6.32 21.63 -18.32
C GLU A 220 5.28 20.74 -18.99
N ASN A 221 5.52 20.38 -20.25
CA ASN A 221 4.59 19.56 -21.02
C ASN A 221 4.50 18.14 -20.42
N ASN A 222 3.27 17.62 -20.29
CA ASN A 222 3.03 16.27 -19.76
C ASN A 222 3.75 15.17 -20.56
N GLU A 223 3.78 15.28 -21.89
CA GLU A 223 4.41 14.27 -22.77
C GLU A 223 5.91 14.24 -22.53
N ASP A 224 6.56 15.39 -22.36
CA ASP A 224 8.00 15.46 -22.04
C ASP A 224 8.30 14.86 -20.65
N LEU A 225 7.48 15.15 -19.65
CA LEU A 225 7.60 14.57 -18.31
C LEU A 225 7.39 13.05 -18.31
N LEU A 226 6.43 12.55 -19.09
CA LEU A 226 6.19 11.12 -19.25
C LEU A 226 7.35 10.43 -19.97
N ILE A 227 7.89 11.04 -21.03
CA ILE A 227 9.10 10.55 -21.72
C ILE A 227 10.29 10.52 -20.76
N TYR A 228 10.42 11.50 -19.87
CA TYR A 228 11.46 11.49 -18.84
C TYR A 228 11.29 10.31 -17.89
N LEU A 229 10.08 10.05 -17.39
CA LEU A 229 9.80 8.89 -16.53
C LEU A 229 10.11 7.57 -17.24
N ASP A 230 9.67 7.42 -18.50
CA ASP A 230 9.91 6.21 -19.30
C ASP A 230 11.40 5.90 -19.52
N LYS A 231 12.25 6.93 -19.55
CA LYS A 231 13.70 6.78 -19.76
C LYS A 231 14.51 6.57 -18.49
N ASN A 232 14.03 7.08 -17.36
CA ASN A 232 14.82 7.16 -16.13
C ASN A 232 14.31 6.22 -15.03
N VAL A 233 13.07 5.75 -15.09
CA VAL A 233 12.57 4.74 -14.16
C VAL A 233 13.01 3.37 -14.64
N ASP A 234 13.61 2.60 -13.73
CA ASP A 234 13.93 1.20 -13.93
C ASP A 234 12.73 0.43 -14.49
N GLU A 235 12.96 -0.35 -15.54
CA GLU A 235 11.89 -1.01 -16.27
C GLU A 235 11.00 -1.91 -15.39
N GLY A 236 11.62 -2.63 -14.43
CA GLY A 236 10.91 -3.44 -13.46
C GLY A 236 9.85 -2.67 -12.66
N SER A 237 10.09 -1.38 -12.41
CA SER A 237 9.24 -0.50 -11.60
C SER A 237 8.36 0.45 -12.42
N LEU A 238 8.61 0.59 -13.73
CA LEU A 238 7.95 1.61 -14.58
C LEU A 238 6.42 1.48 -14.57
N ASP A 239 5.90 0.28 -14.81
CA ASP A 239 4.45 0.03 -14.82
C ASP A 239 3.78 0.39 -13.48
N VAL A 240 4.46 0.06 -12.37
CA VAL A 240 4.01 0.34 -11.01
C VAL A 240 4.00 1.86 -10.74
N VAL A 241 5.01 2.59 -11.23
CA VAL A 241 5.08 4.06 -11.14
C VAL A 241 3.94 4.73 -11.92
N LYS A 242 3.67 4.28 -13.16
CA LYS A 242 2.59 4.81 -13.99
C LYS A 242 1.23 4.66 -13.32
N LYS A 243 0.93 3.46 -12.82
CA LYS A 243 -0.33 3.17 -12.10
C LYS A 243 -0.43 3.95 -10.79
N SER A 244 0.68 4.11 -10.05
CA SER A 244 0.71 4.95 -8.85
C SER A 244 0.44 6.42 -9.15
N LEU A 245 1.01 6.97 -10.23
CA LEU A 245 0.78 8.35 -10.67
C LEU A 245 -0.69 8.61 -10.95
N LEU A 246 -1.32 7.73 -11.74
CA LEU A 246 -2.74 7.85 -12.04
C LEU A 246 -3.59 7.77 -10.76
N LYS A 247 -3.24 6.87 -9.84
CA LYS A 247 -3.91 6.74 -8.53
C LYS A 247 -3.84 8.03 -7.70
N ASP A 248 -2.68 8.68 -7.60
CA ASP A 248 -2.56 9.91 -6.83
C ASP A 248 -3.32 11.09 -7.47
N ILE A 249 -3.37 11.15 -8.81
CA ILE A 249 -4.15 12.15 -9.54
C ILE A 249 -5.66 11.92 -9.33
N ILE A 250 -6.14 10.68 -9.47
CA ILE A 250 -7.55 10.34 -9.21
C ILE A 250 -7.91 10.61 -7.75
N TYR A 251 -6.99 10.39 -6.81
CA TYR A 251 -7.24 10.71 -5.41
C TYR A 251 -7.50 12.21 -5.20
N ILE A 252 -6.66 13.08 -5.78
CA ILE A 252 -6.84 14.54 -5.68
C ILE A 252 -8.13 14.97 -6.38
N PHE A 253 -8.42 14.43 -7.57
CA PHE A 253 -9.68 14.63 -8.26
C PHE A 253 -10.90 14.35 -7.36
N ARG A 254 -10.89 13.19 -6.69
CA ARG A 254 -11.98 12.78 -5.78
C ARG A 254 -12.10 13.65 -4.53
N LYS A 255 -11.04 14.35 -4.13
CA LYS A 255 -11.12 15.32 -3.02
C LYS A 255 -11.93 16.56 -3.39
N LYS A 256 -11.87 16.99 -4.65
CA LYS A 256 -12.67 18.09 -5.17
C LYS A 256 -14.14 17.69 -5.28
N ASP A 257 -14.41 16.54 -5.91
CA ASP A 257 -15.75 15.99 -6.03
C ASP A 257 -15.74 14.45 -5.94
N LYS A 258 -16.38 13.91 -4.89
CA LYS A 258 -16.41 12.47 -4.62
C LYS A 258 -17.35 11.70 -5.53
N GLU A 259 -18.37 12.37 -6.07
CA GLU A 259 -19.42 11.75 -6.87
C GLU A 259 -19.11 11.83 -8.36
N GLN A 260 -18.19 12.73 -8.76
CA GLN A 260 -17.80 12.90 -10.15
C GLN A 260 -17.10 11.65 -10.68
N ASN A 261 -17.51 11.20 -11.87
CA ASN A 261 -16.88 10.09 -12.55
C ASN A 261 -15.57 10.54 -13.19
N TRP A 262 -14.50 9.75 -13.08
CA TRP A 262 -13.20 10.05 -13.68
C TRP A 262 -13.28 10.22 -15.21
N LYS A 263 -14.25 9.57 -15.87
CA LYS A 263 -14.51 9.68 -17.31
C LYS A 263 -15.01 11.06 -17.74
N GLU A 264 -15.46 11.89 -16.80
CA GLU A 264 -15.88 13.26 -17.05
C GLU A 264 -14.71 14.26 -17.00
N ASN A 265 -13.52 13.82 -16.59
CA ASN A 265 -12.34 14.65 -16.52
C ASN A 265 -11.40 14.37 -17.71
N GLU A 266 -11.28 15.35 -18.62
CA GLU A 266 -10.47 15.21 -19.85
C GLU A 266 -8.99 14.93 -19.57
N PHE A 267 -8.43 15.49 -18.50
CA PHE A 267 -7.04 15.27 -18.12
C PHE A 267 -6.80 13.80 -17.77
N ILE A 268 -7.67 13.22 -16.94
CA ILE A 268 -7.57 11.80 -16.54
C ILE A 268 -7.80 10.89 -17.75
N VAL A 269 -8.80 11.20 -18.60
CA VAL A 269 -9.11 10.46 -19.83
C VAL A 269 -7.94 10.46 -20.82
N LYS A 270 -7.17 11.56 -20.92
CA LYS A 270 -5.94 11.58 -21.71
C LYS A 270 -4.83 10.77 -21.03
N LEU A 271 -4.61 11.04 -19.74
CA LEU A 271 -3.48 10.47 -19.00
C LEU A 271 -3.51 8.94 -18.94
N HIS A 272 -4.65 8.30 -18.67
CA HIS A 272 -4.68 6.83 -18.60
C HIS A 272 -4.30 6.18 -19.93
N LYS A 273 -4.61 6.82 -21.07
CA LYS A 273 -4.21 6.37 -22.41
C LYS A 273 -2.72 6.56 -22.63
N ASP A 274 -2.17 7.73 -22.27
CA ASP A 274 -0.74 8.03 -22.39
C ASP A 274 0.11 7.09 -21.51
N LEU A 275 -0.44 6.66 -20.36
CA LEU A 275 0.18 5.68 -19.47
C LEU A 275 -0.03 4.22 -19.89
N ASN A 276 -0.84 3.96 -20.93
CA ASN A 276 -1.25 2.62 -21.36
C ASN A 276 -1.90 1.79 -20.23
N ILE A 277 -2.82 2.43 -19.50
CA ILE A 277 -3.63 1.82 -18.43
C ILE A 277 -5.06 1.64 -18.95
N ASP A 278 -5.54 0.41 -18.94
CA ASP A 278 -6.88 0.08 -19.44
C ASP A 278 -7.98 0.55 -18.47
N GLU A 279 -9.22 0.66 -18.96
CA GLU A 279 -10.33 1.15 -18.13
C GLU A 279 -10.61 0.24 -16.92
N GLU A 280 -10.46 -1.07 -17.03
CA GLU A 280 -10.69 -2.00 -15.92
C GLU A 280 -9.68 -1.78 -14.78
N GLN A 281 -8.43 -1.47 -15.13
CA GLN A 281 -7.37 -1.07 -14.21
C GLN A 281 -7.67 0.29 -13.57
N VAL A 282 -8.20 1.26 -14.32
CA VAL A 282 -8.63 2.55 -13.74
C VAL A 282 -9.78 2.35 -12.75
N GLU A 283 -10.80 1.57 -13.10
CA GLU A 283 -11.92 1.25 -12.21
C GLU A 283 -11.45 0.54 -10.93
N TYR A 284 -10.46 -0.35 -11.05
CA TYR A 284 -9.82 -0.97 -9.89
C TYR A 284 -9.10 0.07 -9.00
N ILE A 285 -8.34 1.00 -9.58
CA ILE A 285 -7.68 2.08 -8.85
C ILE A 285 -8.69 2.94 -8.09
N VAL A 286 -9.81 3.31 -8.74
CA VAL A 286 -10.90 4.06 -8.12
C VAL A 286 -11.51 3.26 -6.96
N ALA A 287 -11.78 1.97 -7.17
CA ALA A 287 -12.31 1.09 -6.12
C ALA A 287 -11.37 0.95 -4.91
N ALA A 288 -10.05 0.94 -5.15
CA ALA A 288 -9.05 0.94 -4.08
C ALA A 288 -9.10 2.23 -3.26
N ILE A 289 -9.19 3.39 -3.92
CA ILE A 289 -9.31 4.69 -3.26
C ILE A 289 -10.59 4.76 -2.43
N ILE A 290 -11.74 4.38 -3.00
CA ILE A 290 -13.03 4.35 -2.28
C ILE A 290 -12.95 3.44 -1.06
N ASN A 291 -12.36 2.26 -1.19
CA ASN A 291 -12.20 1.35 -0.08
C ASN A 291 -11.43 2.00 1.09
N ASP A 292 -10.30 2.65 0.80
CA ASP A 292 -9.49 3.37 1.79
C ASP A 292 -10.28 4.51 2.45
N GLU A 293 -11.09 5.25 1.69
CA GLU A 293 -11.98 6.30 2.21
C GLU A 293 -13.07 5.75 3.14
N GLU A 294 -13.67 4.62 2.78
CA GLU A 294 -14.72 3.97 3.56
C GLU A 294 -14.21 3.41 4.89
N ILE A 295 -12.94 2.96 4.97
CA ILE A 295 -12.38 2.48 6.24
C ILE A 295 -12.49 3.54 7.33
N LEU A 296 -12.18 4.80 7.00
CA LEU A 296 -12.27 5.91 7.95
C LEU A 296 -13.69 6.42 8.08
N SER A 297 -14.35 6.76 6.96
CA SER A 297 -15.66 7.41 6.97
C SER A 297 -16.79 6.53 7.51
N GLN A 298 -16.74 5.23 7.26
CA GLN A 298 -17.72 4.27 7.79
C GLN A 298 -17.25 3.61 9.10
N ARG A 299 -16.06 4.00 9.60
CA ARG A 299 -15.44 3.42 10.80
C ARG A 299 -15.45 1.88 10.76
N LYS A 300 -14.93 1.31 9.65
CA LYS A 300 -14.79 -0.14 9.51
C LYS A 300 -13.93 -0.70 10.64
N ASN A 301 -14.32 -1.85 11.15
CA ASN A 301 -13.58 -2.61 12.15
C ASN A 301 -12.54 -3.53 11.50
N ASP A 302 -11.64 -4.13 12.29
CA ASP A 302 -10.50 -4.92 11.77
C ASP A 302 -10.96 -6.13 10.94
N THR A 303 -12.13 -6.71 11.26
CA THR A 303 -12.70 -7.82 10.49
C THR A 303 -13.21 -7.35 9.12
N GLU A 304 -13.90 -6.20 9.09
CA GLU A 304 -14.41 -5.59 7.86
C GLU A 304 -13.26 -5.13 6.95
N ILE A 305 -12.23 -4.50 7.53
CA ILE A 305 -11.01 -4.11 6.82
C ILE A 305 -10.36 -5.34 6.19
N THR A 306 -10.11 -6.39 6.99
CA THR A 306 -9.49 -7.65 6.49
C THR A 306 -10.28 -8.24 5.31
N LYS A 307 -11.61 -8.26 5.39
CA LYS A 307 -12.46 -8.77 4.31
C LYS A 307 -12.32 -7.88 3.06
N SER A 308 -12.47 -6.58 3.21
CA SER A 308 -12.39 -5.63 2.10
C SER A 308 -11.04 -5.66 1.39
N MET A 309 -9.94 -5.86 2.12
CA MET A 309 -8.60 -6.00 1.54
C MET A 309 -8.40 -7.30 0.76
N LYS A 310 -9.01 -8.42 1.21
CA LYS A 310 -9.02 -9.68 0.45
C LYS A 310 -9.80 -9.54 -0.86
N ASP A 311 -10.95 -8.88 -0.80
CA ASP A 311 -11.77 -8.62 -1.97
C ASP A 311 -11.03 -7.70 -2.95
N LEU A 312 -10.34 -6.67 -2.45
CA LEU A 312 -9.51 -5.78 -3.27
C LEU A 312 -8.34 -6.53 -3.92
N ALA A 313 -7.60 -7.36 -3.18
CA ALA A 313 -6.50 -8.13 -3.75
C ALA A 313 -6.98 -9.13 -4.83
N SER A 314 -8.13 -9.75 -4.61
CA SER A 314 -8.73 -10.66 -5.60
C SER A 314 -9.10 -9.93 -6.89
N LYS A 315 -9.64 -8.71 -6.78
CA LYS A 315 -9.91 -7.85 -7.94
C LYS A 315 -8.63 -7.42 -8.65
N ALA A 316 -7.59 -7.07 -7.89
CA ALA A 316 -6.27 -6.67 -8.41
C ALA A 316 -5.71 -7.73 -9.36
N THR A 317 -5.71 -9.00 -8.93
CA THR A 317 -5.28 -10.14 -9.74
C THR A 317 -6.14 -10.33 -10.99
N ALA A 318 -7.45 -10.07 -10.91
CA ALA A 318 -8.35 -10.23 -12.05
C ALA A 318 -8.07 -9.21 -13.17
N VAL A 319 -7.70 -7.99 -12.82
CA VAL A 319 -7.41 -6.91 -13.78
C VAL A 319 -5.90 -6.70 -14.04
N GLY A 320 -5.04 -7.52 -13.43
CA GLY A 320 -3.59 -7.44 -13.58
C GLY A 320 -2.96 -6.16 -13.03
N VAL A 321 -3.52 -5.58 -11.96
CA VAL A 321 -2.93 -4.43 -11.26
C VAL A 321 -2.19 -4.91 -10.02
N PRO A 322 -0.86 -4.71 -9.95
CA PRO A 322 -0.13 -4.91 -8.72
C PRO A 322 -0.69 -4.08 -7.57
N LEU A 323 -1.01 -4.71 -6.44
CA LEU A 323 -1.40 -3.99 -5.22
C LEU A 323 -0.28 -3.02 -4.78
N ALA A 324 0.97 -3.35 -5.07
CA ALA A 324 2.13 -2.49 -4.87
C ALA A 324 1.99 -1.11 -5.55
N ALA A 325 1.36 -1.06 -6.74
CA ALA A 325 1.15 0.19 -7.48
C ALA A 325 0.20 1.16 -6.77
N ILE A 326 -0.80 0.62 -6.06
CA ILE A 326 -1.75 1.43 -5.28
C ILE A 326 -1.06 2.14 -4.11
N TYR A 327 0.01 1.56 -3.57
CA TYR A 327 0.67 2.04 -2.36
C TYR A 327 2.13 2.46 -2.57
N LEU A 328 2.60 2.56 -3.83
CA LEU A 328 4.00 2.87 -4.18
C LEU A 328 4.45 4.25 -3.68
N SER A 329 3.63 5.28 -3.88
CA SER A 329 3.86 6.64 -3.37
C SER A 329 3.55 6.80 -1.87
N GLY A 330 3.36 5.68 -1.18
CA GLY A 330 2.78 5.60 0.16
C GLY A 330 1.25 5.67 0.14
N SER A 331 0.61 5.36 1.28
CA SER A 331 -0.85 5.51 1.37
C SER A 331 -1.25 6.93 1.71
N VAL A 332 -2.27 7.38 0.99
CA VAL A 332 -2.89 8.68 1.17
C VAL A 332 -3.86 8.69 2.37
N MET A 333 -4.21 7.52 2.90
CA MET A 333 -5.14 7.33 4.03
C MET A 333 -4.50 6.59 5.22
N GLY A 334 -3.17 6.59 5.32
CA GLY A 334 -2.44 6.02 6.46
C GLY A 334 -2.22 4.50 6.45
N VAL A 335 -2.57 3.82 5.35
CA VAL A 335 -2.31 2.38 5.21
C VAL A 335 -0.90 2.16 4.62
N SER A 336 0.15 2.15 5.45
CA SER A 336 1.50 1.97 4.90
C SER A 336 1.60 0.71 4.03
N ALA A 337 2.38 0.76 2.94
CA ALA A 337 2.58 -0.37 2.04
C ALA A 337 3.06 -1.64 2.77
N ALA A 338 3.73 -1.49 3.92
CA ALA A 338 4.17 -2.59 4.78
C ALA A 338 3.07 -3.20 5.67
N GLY A 339 2.06 -2.42 6.02
CA GLY A 339 0.96 -2.88 6.86
C GLY A 339 -0.04 -3.78 6.13
N ILE A 340 -0.18 -3.56 4.82
CA ILE A 340 -1.03 -4.39 3.99
C ILE A 340 -0.25 -5.61 3.52
N THR A 341 1.02 -5.43 3.16
CA THR A 341 1.84 -6.54 2.63
C THR A 341 2.17 -7.58 3.68
N SER A 342 2.48 -7.22 4.94
CA SER A 342 2.70 -8.22 6.00
C SER A 342 1.41 -8.96 6.41
N GLY A 343 0.27 -8.27 6.34
CA GLY A 343 -1.04 -8.85 6.60
C GLY A 343 -1.62 -9.72 5.47
N LEU A 344 -1.31 -9.42 4.21
CA LEU A 344 -1.65 -10.29 3.08
C LEU A 344 -0.61 -11.38 2.84
N ALA A 345 0.66 -11.15 3.19
CA ALA A 345 1.68 -12.19 3.22
C ALA A 345 1.31 -13.29 4.23
N SER A 346 0.76 -12.92 5.39
CA SER A 346 0.19 -13.89 6.35
C SER A 346 -1.04 -14.65 5.80
N LEU A 347 -1.71 -14.08 4.78
CA LEU A 347 -2.86 -14.66 4.08
C LEU A 347 -2.48 -15.33 2.73
N GLY A 348 -1.20 -15.37 2.36
CA GLY A 348 -0.70 -16.05 1.16
C GLY A 348 -0.88 -15.30 -0.17
N MET A 349 -1.21 -14.00 -0.16
CA MET A 349 -1.64 -13.23 -1.33
C MET A 349 -0.69 -12.08 -1.75
N GLY A 350 0.58 -12.05 -1.33
CA GLY A 350 1.53 -10.99 -1.75
C GLY A 350 2.92 -11.08 -1.11
N GLY A 351 3.92 -10.47 -1.76
CA GLY A 351 5.36 -10.80 -1.66
C GLY A 351 6.28 -9.97 -0.78
N VAL A 352 7.50 -10.51 -0.58
CA VAL A 352 8.69 -9.93 0.09
C VAL A 352 9.39 -8.84 -0.71
N LEU A 353 8.93 -8.54 -1.93
CA LEU A 353 9.70 -7.86 -2.97
C LEU A 353 9.95 -6.35 -2.80
N GLY A 354 9.92 -5.80 -1.59
CA GLY A 354 10.56 -4.50 -1.34
C GLY A 354 9.62 -3.36 -0.97
N PHE A 355 8.82 -3.57 0.08
CA PHE A 355 8.42 -2.44 0.92
C PHE A 355 9.23 -2.51 2.20
N SER A 356 10.44 -1.97 2.16
CA SER A 356 11.18 -1.62 3.37
C SER A 356 10.35 -0.57 4.13
N SER A 357 9.41 -1.03 4.96
CA SER A 357 8.60 -0.25 5.89
C SER A 357 9.41 0.72 6.74
N MET A 358 10.70 0.45 6.88
CA MET A 358 11.64 1.27 7.63
C MET A 358 12.14 2.49 6.86
N PHE A 359 11.93 2.58 5.55
CA PHE A 359 12.63 3.57 4.73
C PHE A 359 11.85 4.86 4.45
N THR A 360 10.52 4.88 4.59
CA THR A 360 9.84 6.17 4.80
C THR A 360 9.73 6.36 6.30
N GLY A 361 10.23 7.47 6.83
CA GLY A 361 10.18 7.81 8.26
C GLY A 361 8.75 8.02 8.81
N ILE A 362 7.73 7.37 8.24
CA ILE A 362 6.30 7.33 8.60
C ILE A 362 5.83 5.87 8.81
N GLY A 363 6.67 4.86 8.60
CA GLY A 363 6.32 3.44 8.65
C GLY A 363 5.58 2.99 9.92
N VAL A 364 4.28 2.77 9.80
CA VAL A 364 3.47 2.00 10.76
C VAL A 364 3.20 0.63 10.14
N ALA A 365 3.86 -0.41 10.64
CA ALA A 365 3.58 -1.79 10.22
C ALA A 365 2.23 -2.23 10.83
N VAL A 366 1.21 -2.36 9.99
CA VAL A 366 -0.05 -3.00 10.36
C VAL A 366 0.14 -4.51 10.17
N LEU A 367 0.10 -5.32 11.22
CA LEU A 367 0.07 -6.77 11.03
C LEU A 367 -1.40 -7.20 10.95
N LEU A 368 -1.89 -7.67 9.79
CA LEU A 368 -3.14 -8.44 9.75
C LEU A 368 -2.83 -9.86 10.31
N GLY A 369 -2.64 -9.92 11.63
CA GLY A 369 -2.44 -11.14 12.38
C GLY A 369 -3.76 -11.59 12.97
N VAL A 370 -4.40 -12.61 12.37
CA VAL A 370 -5.61 -13.23 12.92
C VAL A 370 -5.23 -14.03 14.17
N GLY A 371 -5.23 -13.38 15.33
CA GLY A 371 -4.83 -13.98 16.60
C GLY A 371 -5.52 -13.34 17.80
N THR A 372 -6.84 -13.11 17.72
CA THR A 372 -7.59 -12.66 18.90
C THR A 372 -7.86 -13.85 19.82
N TYR A 373 -7.37 -13.75 21.06
CA TYR A 373 -7.59 -14.68 22.16
C TYR A 373 -9.09 -14.67 22.55
N LYS A 374 -9.93 -15.38 21.78
CA LYS A 374 -11.41 -15.30 21.82
C LYS A 374 -12.05 -15.75 23.14
N GLY A 375 -11.35 -16.54 23.96
CA GLY A 375 -11.96 -17.22 25.13
C GLY A 375 -12.39 -16.28 26.26
N VAL A 376 -11.46 -15.47 26.78
CA VAL A 376 -11.72 -14.62 27.97
C VAL A 376 -12.34 -13.27 27.58
N LYS A 377 -11.97 -12.71 26.43
CA LYS A 377 -12.38 -11.35 26.03
C LYS A 377 -13.79 -11.25 25.45
N LYS A 378 -14.31 -12.35 24.88
CA LYS A 378 -15.72 -12.44 24.45
C LYS A 378 -16.67 -12.41 25.65
N ILE A 379 -16.23 -12.93 26.80
CA ILE A 379 -17.00 -12.94 28.06
C ILE A 379 -17.01 -11.55 28.69
N THR A 380 -15.95 -10.76 28.54
CA THR A 380 -15.83 -9.41 29.10
C THR A 380 -16.27 -8.29 28.15
N GLY A 381 -16.72 -8.58 26.93
CA GLY A 381 -17.11 -7.55 25.93
C GLY A 381 -15.98 -6.63 25.47
N LEU A 382 -14.72 -6.88 25.88
CA LEU A 382 -13.55 -6.09 25.49
C LEU A 382 -13.05 -6.44 24.07
N SER A 383 -13.59 -7.50 23.46
CA SER A 383 -13.26 -7.90 22.09
C SER A 383 -13.55 -6.82 21.05
N ASP A 384 -14.58 -6.02 21.27
CA ASP A 384 -15.08 -5.08 20.26
C ASP A 384 -14.23 -3.81 20.19
N LEU A 385 -13.55 -3.46 21.28
CA LEU A 385 -12.60 -2.35 21.35
C LEU A 385 -11.26 -2.73 20.70
N GLU A 386 -10.79 -3.97 20.89
CA GLU A 386 -9.58 -4.46 20.20
C GLU A 386 -9.78 -4.61 18.70
N ASN A 387 -11.03 -4.76 18.24
CA ASN A 387 -11.41 -4.89 16.83
C ASN A 387 -11.37 -3.55 16.05
N ASN A 388 -10.70 -2.52 16.54
CA ASN A 388 -10.47 -1.25 15.82
C ASN A 388 -8.98 -0.92 15.65
N LYS A 389 -8.07 -1.86 15.95
CA LYS A 389 -6.65 -1.57 16.02
C LYS A 389 -6.06 -1.15 14.67
N GLN A 390 -6.56 -1.72 13.57
CA GLN A 390 -6.09 -1.39 12.23
C GLN A 390 -6.44 0.04 11.86
N ARG A 391 -7.68 0.47 12.16
CA ARG A 391 -8.10 1.85 11.96
C ARG A 391 -7.30 2.83 12.84
N GLU A 392 -7.02 2.46 14.09
CA GLU A 392 -6.18 3.27 14.98
C GLU A 392 -4.78 3.51 14.36
N LEU A 393 -4.15 2.47 13.81
CA LEU A 393 -2.83 2.58 13.17
C LEU A 393 -2.86 3.45 11.91
N MET A 394 -3.93 3.36 11.11
CA MET A 394 -4.12 4.24 9.95
C MET A 394 -4.22 5.72 10.35
N LEU A 395 -5.01 6.01 11.39
CA LEU A 395 -5.14 7.37 11.92
C LEU A 395 -3.81 7.89 12.45
N GLN A 396 -3.01 7.06 13.15
CA GLN A 396 -1.66 7.44 13.59
C GLN A 396 -0.72 7.77 12.42
N ALA A 397 -0.79 7.01 11.32
CA ALA A 397 0.00 7.30 10.13
C ALA A 397 -0.43 8.62 9.46
N ILE A 398 -1.73 8.92 9.41
CA ILE A 398 -2.25 10.22 8.93
C ILE A 398 -1.72 11.36 9.81
N ILE A 399 -1.78 11.21 11.14
CA ILE A 399 -1.27 12.21 12.09
C ILE A 399 0.22 12.45 11.85
N ARG A 400 1.03 11.38 11.78
CA ARG A 400 2.49 11.48 11.61
C ARG A 400 2.87 12.13 10.28
N ASN A 401 2.20 11.76 9.18
CA ASN A 401 2.42 12.37 7.87
C ASN A 401 2.04 13.85 7.87
N SER A 402 0.90 14.20 8.49
CA SER A 402 0.42 15.58 8.56
C SER A 402 1.32 16.45 9.46
N GLN A 403 1.83 15.92 10.57
CA GLN A 403 2.81 16.60 11.42
C GLN A 403 4.12 16.85 10.67
N ARG A 404 4.62 15.87 9.90
CA ARG A 404 5.79 16.08 9.01
C ARG A 404 5.51 17.10 7.92
N SER A 405 4.30 17.12 7.37
CA SER A 405 3.85 18.12 6.39
C SER A 405 3.91 19.52 6.99
N LEU A 406 3.38 19.72 8.21
CA LEU A 406 3.53 20.99 8.93
C LEU A 406 4.99 21.39 9.13
N ASN A 407 5.86 20.43 9.50
CA ASN A 407 7.28 20.72 9.67
C ASN A 407 7.95 21.18 8.36
N TYR A 408 7.65 20.53 7.23
CA TYR A 408 8.15 20.95 5.91
C TYR A 408 7.60 22.32 5.53
N LEU A 409 6.31 22.58 5.79
CA LEU A 409 5.70 23.88 5.56
C LEU A 409 6.42 24.98 6.36
N ILE A 410 6.69 24.75 7.65
CA ILE A 410 7.41 25.69 8.53
C ILE A 410 8.85 25.92 8.05
N GLU A 411 9.58 24.84 7.75
CA GLU A 411 10.97 24.93 7.25
C GLU A 411 11.04 25.80 6.00
N ASP A 412 10.17 25.51 5.04
CA ASP A 412 10.19 26.19 3.76
C ASP A 412 9.61 27.63 3.87
N VAL A 413 8.70 27.92 4.81
CA VAL A 413 8.30 29.31 5.15
C VAL A 413 9.50 30.10 5.63
N ASN A 414 10.36 29.53 6.49
CA ASN A 414 11.55 30.21 6.97
C ASN A 414 12.51 30.54 5.81
N GLU A 415 12.69 29.60 4.88
CA GLU A 415 13.55 29.79 3.73
C GLU A 415 13.00 30.80 2.72
N ILE A 416 11.70 30.73 2.41
CA ILE A 416 11.02 31.69 1.53
C ILE A 416 11.01 33.09 2.16
N THR A 417 10.85 33.19 3.49
CA THR A 417 10.93 34.48 4.21
C THR A 417 12.34 35.06 4.15
N ARG A 418 13.38 34.23 4.19
CA ARG A 418 14.77 34.65 3.97
C ARG A 418 14.95 35.22 2.55
N GLN A 419 14.42 34.54 1.53
CA GLN A 419 14.44 35.02 0.15
C GLN A 419 13.68 36.34 0.00
N LEU A 420 12.51 36.48 0.64
CA LEU A 420 11.72 37.73 0.65
C LEU A 420 12.53 38.90 1.21
N ARG A 421 13.15 38.71 2.37
CA ARG A 421 13.97 39.75 3.01
C ARG A 421 15.10 40.21 2.09
N ASN A 422 15.83 39.27 1.51
CA ASN A 422 16.93 39.57 0.59
C ASN A 422 16.45 40.33 -0.66
N GLU A 423 15.29 40.01 -1.22
CA GLU A 423 14.75 40.74 -2.38
C GLU A 423 14.22 42.14 -1.99
N ILE A 424 13.67 42.32 -0.79
CA ILE A 424 13.27 43.64 -0.27
C ILE A 424 14.50 44.54 -0.05
N GLU A 425 15.58 43.99 0.51
CA GLU A 425 16.83 44.73 0.76
C GLU A 425 17.52 45.19 -0.53
N LYS A 426 17.30 44.51 -1.67
CA LYS A 426 17.79 44.92 -3.00
C LYS A 426 17.03 46.11 -3.60
N GLY A 427 15.95 46.58 -2.97
CA GLY A 427 15.17 47.76 -3.39
C GLY A 427 14.13 47.51 -4.50
N LEU A 428 13.48 48.58 -4.97
CA LEU A 428 12.28 48.62 -5.85
C LEU A 428 12.36 47.88 -7.21
N GLN A 429 13.46 47.20 -7.56
CA GLN A 429 13.62 46.52 -8.86
C GLN A 429 12.95 45.13 -8.96
N SER A 430 12.16 44.69 -7.96
CA SER A 430 11.53 43.35 -8.00
C SER A 430 10.17 43.25 -7.30
N GLU A 431 9.29 44.24 -7.49
CA GLU A 431 7.89 44.21 -7.01
C GLU A 431 7.15 42.92 -7.41
N VAL A 432 7.40 42.42 -8.63
CA VAL A 432 6.81 41.16 -9.13
C VAL A 432 7.29 39.95 -8.31
N LYS A 433 8.58 39.86 -7.97
CA LYS A 433 9.09 38.74 -7.15
C LYS A 433 8.59 38.82 -5.72
N ILE A 434 8.51 40.02 -5.14
CA ILE A 434 7.94 40.23 -3.81
C ILE A 434 6.50 39.74 -3.78
N ARG A 435 5.67 40.10 -4.78
CA ARG A 435 4.30 39.58 -4.90
C ARG A 435 4.24 38.06 -5.01
N LYS A 436 5.08 37.45 -5.86
CA LYS A 436 5.16 35.98 -6.00
C LYS A 436 5.52 35.29 -4.68
N ILE A 437 6.52 35.80 -3.97
CA ILE A 437 6.93 35.26 -2.67
C ILE A 437 5.83 35.42 -1.61
N SER A 438 5.15 36.58 -1.55
CA SER A 438 4.03 36.78 -0.63
C SER A 438 2.85 35.85 -0.91
N ALA A 439 2.55 35.59 -2.20
CA ALA A 439 1.51 34.64 -2.59
C ALA A 439 1.86 33.21 -2.14
N MET A 440 3.11 32.79 -2.30
CA MET A 440 3.60 31.49 -1.79
C MET A 440 3.42 31.39 -0.26
N ILE A 441 3.81 32.41 0.52
CA ILE A 441 3.63 32.42 1.98
C ILE A 441 2.14 32.32 2.37
N SER A 442 1.25 33.00 1.65
CA SER A 442 -0.19 32.92 1.89
C SER A 442 -0.72 31.50 1.63
N MET A 443 -0.36 30.89 0.50
CA MET A 443 -0.77 29.52 0.18
C MET A 443 -0.22 28.50 1.17
N LEU A 444 1.01 28.70 1.66
CA LEU A 444 1.59 27.86 2.70
C LEU A 444 0.80 27.89 3.99
N THR A 445 0.34 29.07 4.38
CA THR A 445 -0.46 29.24 5.59
C THR A 445 -1.81 28.57 5.43
N LYS A 446 -2.46 28.71 4.26
CA LYS A 446 -3.74 28.03 3.97
C LYS A 446 -3.59 26.51 3.95
N GLY A 447 -2.57 25.98 3.26
CA GLY A 447 -2.29 24.54 3.24
C GLY A 447 -1.91 23.99 4.62
N ALA A 448 -1.22 24.78 5.45
CA ALA A 448 -0.95 24.44 6.85
C ALA A 448 -2.24 24.35 7.68
N GLN A 449 -3.21 25.23 7.46
CA GLN A 449 -4.50 25.16 8.13
C GLN A 449 -5.24 23.86 7.77
N VAL A 450 -5.35 23.54 6.47
CA VAL A 450 -5.96 22.28 6.00
C VAL A 450 -5.25 21.07 6.63
N THR A 451 -3.92 21.10 6.69
CA THR A 451 -3.12 20.03 7.33
C THR A 451 -3.37 19.93 8.83
N SER A 452 -3.53 21.06 9.52
CA SER A 452 -3.86 21.10 10.95
C SER A 452 -5.24 20.52 11.23
N ASP A 453 -6.23 20.86 10.42
CA ASP A 453 -7.61 20.35 10.55
C ASP A 453 -7.64 18.83 10.38
N ARG A 454 -6.82 18.28 9.47
CA ARG A 454 -6.65 16.82 9.31
C ARG A 454 -6.07 16.15 10.55
N ILE A 455 -5.09 16.77 11.21
CA ILE A 455 -4.53 16.25 12.47
C ILE A 455 -5.62 16.21 13.54
N GLN A 456 -6.38 17.31 13.69
CA GLN A 456 -7.45 17.39 14.68
C GLN A 456 -8.53 16.33 14.44
N TYR A 457 -8.96 16.17 13.18
CA TYR A 457 -9.91 15.12 12.80
C TYR A 457 -9.36 13.73 13.14
N ALA A 458 -8.12 13.44 12.75
CA ALA A 458 -7.53 12.12 12.95
C ALA A 458 -7.28 11.79 14.43
N GLU A 459 -6.87 12.76 15.25
CA GLU A 459 -6.75 12.57 16.72
C GLU A 459 -8.12 12.33 17.36
N THR A 460 -9.16 13.06 16.92
CA THR A 460 -10.53 12.86 17.39
C THR A 460 -11.00 11.43 17.10
N GLU A 461 -10.86 10.98 15.85
CA GLU A 461 -11.24 9.61 15.46
C GLU A 461 -10.41 8.54 16.17
N LYS A 462 -9.12 8.82 16.44
CA LYS A 462 -8.25 7.90 17.17
C LYS A 462 -8.71 7.70 18.61
N ILE A 463 -9.16 8.75 19.29
CA ILE A 463 -9.78 8.62 20.62
C ILE A 463 -11.07 7.82 20.52
N ILE A 464 -11.91 8.09 19.53
CA ILE A 464 -13.18 7.36 19.31
C ILE A 464 -12.93 5.85 19.12
N THR A 465 -11.81 5.43 18.51
CA THR A 465 -11.48 3.99 18.38
C THR A 465 -11.34 3.26 19.72
N LYS A 466 -11.04 3.99 20.80
CA LYS A 466 -10.84 3.46 22.15
C LYS A 466 -12.06 3.57 23.05
N LEU A 467 -13.12 4.24 22.58
CA LEU A 467 -14.35 4.45 23.34
C LEU A 467 -15.39 3.39 22.98
N PRO A 468 -16.16 2.86 23.95
CA PRO A 468 -17.19 1.88 23.65
C PRO A 468 -18.32 2.54 22.86
N LYS A 469 -18.63 2.01 21.67
CA LYS A 469 -19.72 2.56 20.83
C LYS A 469 -21.08 2.46 21.52
N GLN A 470 -21.31 1.35 22.21
CA GLN A 470 -22.47 1.11 23.06
C GLN A 470 -22.01 0.98 24.51
N LEU A 471 -22.66 1.69 25.41
CA LEU A 471 -22.29 1.71 26.82
C LEU A 471 -22.84 0.49 27.55
N ASP A 472 -21.95 -0.29 28.18
CA ASP A 472 -22.34 -1.28 29.20
C ASP A 472 -22.70 -0.54 30.51
N ILE A 473 -23.97 -0.17 30.63
CA ILE A 473 -24.53 0.57 31.78
C ILE A 473 -24.25 -0.17 33.09
N THR A 474 -24.44 -1.49 33.10
CA THR A 474 -24.22 -2.31 34.29
C THR A 474 -22.77 -2.25 34.74
N ARG A 475 -21.82 -2.36 33.80
CA ARG A 475 -20.40 -2.25 34.13
C ARG A 475 -20.02 -0.88 34.68
N VAL A 476 -20.50 0.20 34.07
CA VAL A 476 -20.23 1.56 34.56
C VAL A 476 -20.73 1.70 36.00
N ASN A 477 -21.95 1.25 36.28
CA ASN A 477 -22.53 1.33 37.62
C ASN A 477 -21.73 0.51 38.65
N GLU A 478 -21.31 -0.72 38.32
CA GLU A 478 -20.52 -1.55 39.23
C GLU A 478 -19.11 -1.00 39.48
N LEU A 479 -18.44 -0.44 38.46
CA LEU A 479 -17.09 0.13 38.60
C LEU A 479 -17.08 1.48 39.32
N THR A 480 -18.25 2.11 39.44
CA THR A 480 -18.46 3.41 40.10
C THR A 480 -19.35 3.30 41.34
N ASP A 481 -19.46 2.10 41.94
CA ASP A 481 -20.20 1.86 43.18
C ASP A 481 -19.45 2.51 44.37
N GLY A 482 -19.68 3.80 44.60
CA GLY A 482 -19.07 4.57 45.68
C GLY A 482 -19.17 6.09 45.49
N ALA A 483 -19.39 6.83 46.58
CA ALA A 483 -19.62 8.28 46.56
C ALA A 483 -18.48 9.10 45.93
N THR A 484 -17.24 8.59 45.96
CA THR A 484 -16.08 9.26 45.35
C THR A 484 -16.06 9.18 43.82
N LYS A 485 -16.82 8.24 43.23
CA LYS A 485 -16.87 7.99 41.78
C LYS A 485 -18.16 8.49 41.12
N GLU A 486 -19.08 9.06 41.90
CA GLU A 486 -20.38 9.59 41.43
C GLU A 486 -20.23 10.57 40.26
N LYS A 487 -19.34 11.56 40.43
CA LYS A 487 -19.08 12.58 39.41
C LYS A 487 -18.51 11.99 38.11
N ILE A 488 -17.71 10.93 38.22
CA ILE A 488 -17.15 10.22 37.07
C ILE A 488 -18.26 9.47 36.33
N ARG A 489 -19.19 8.84 37.06
CA ARG A 489 -20.36 8.19 36.48
C ARG A 489 -21.27 9.17 35.75
N GLU A 490 -21.58 10.32 36.34
CA GLU A 490 -22.37 11.38 35.71
C GLU A 490 -21.72 11.90 34.42
N LEU A 491 -20.40 12.12 34.45
CA LEU A 491 -19.62 12.52 33.28
C LEU A 491 -19.72 11.48 32.15
N ILE A 492 -19.54 10.18 32.48
CA ILE A 492 -19.65 9.10 31.49
C ILE A 492 -21.05 9.11 30.87
N PHE A 493 -22.13 9.13 31.67
CA PHE A 493 -23.48 9.09 31.10
C PHE A 493 -23.84 10.32 30.27
N ALA A 494 -23.34 11.51 30.62
CA ALA A 494 -23.55 12.73 29.85
C ALA A 494 -22.97 12.67 28.43
N CYS A 495 -22.02 11.76 28.19
CA CYS A 495 -21.37 11.57 26.91
C CYS A 495 -22.08 10.55 25.98
N TYR A 496 -23.20 9.97 26.42
CA TYR A 496 -23.94 8.96 25.66
C TYR A 496 -25.41 9.37 25.47
N LYS A 497 -25.94 9.04 24.30
CA LYS A 497 -27.33 9.32 23.90
C LYS A 497 -28.14 8.02 23.83
N THR A 498 -29.37 8.05 24.34
CA THR A 498 -30.29 6.91 24.21
C THR A 498 -30.78 6.78 22.77
N LYS A 499 -30.54 5.62 22.15
CA LYS A 499 -31.02 5.26 20.82
C LYS A 499 -31.91 4.03 20.90
N LYS A 500 -33.13 4.16 20.39
CA LYS A 500 -34.07 3.04 20.22
C LYS A 500 -33.68 2.25 18.96
N THR A 501 -33.42 0.97 19.11
CA THR A 501 -33.14 0.06 18.00
C THR A 501 -34.23 -1.00 17.96
N THR A 502 -34.88 -1.17 16.82
CA THR A 502 -35.83 -2.24 16.60
C THR A 502 -35.07 -3.44 16.05
N ASN A 503 -35.01 -4.52 16.82
CA ASN A 503 -34.39 -5.77 16.39
C ASN A 503 -35.25 -6.42 15.30
N GLU A 504 -34.68 -7.36 14.53
CA GLU A 504 -35.38 -8.09 13.46
C GLU A 504 -36.65 -8.81 13.96
N ASP A 505 -36.68 -9.11 15.25
CA ASP A 505 -37.79 -9.76 15.98
C ASP A 505 -38.94 -8.80 16.34
N GLY A 506 -38.83 -7.52 16.00
CA GLY A 506 -39.81 -6.46 16.34
C GLY A 506 -39.70 -5.92 17.77
N THR A 507 -38.75 -6.42 18.58
CA THR A 507 -38.47 -5.90 19.93
C THR A 507 -37.71 -4.58 19.85
N THR A 508 -38.09 -3.60 20.67
CA THR A 508 -37.40 -2.30 20.76
C THR A 508 -36.45 -2.32 21.96
N GLU A 509 -35.15 -2.29 21.71
CA GLU A 509 -34.12 -2.10 22.74
C GLU A 509 -33.66 -0.64 22.80
N GLU A 510 -33.58 -0.10 24.02
CA GLU A 510 -32.97 1.20 24.29
C GLU A 510 -31.50 1.02 24.65
N ASN A 511 -30.60 1.45 23.76
CA ASN A 511 -29.16 1.37 23.97
C ASN A 511 -28.56 2.76 24.10
N MET A 512 -27.60 2.94 25.01
CA MET A 512 -26.83 4.18 25.13
C MET A 512 -25.64 4.15 24.17
N VAL A 513 -25.61 5.08 23.21
CA VAL A 513 -24.61 5.16 22.14
C VAL A 513 -23.76 6.42 22.32
N LEU A 514 -22.44 6.31 22.07
CA LEU A 514 -21.51 7.42 22.21
C LEU A 514 -21.97 8.65 21.40
N ASP A 515 -21.93 9.84 22.03
CA ASP A 515 -22.04 11.11 21.30
C ASP A 515 -20.69 11.45 20.65
N ASP A 516 -20.50 10.96 19.44
CA ASP A 516 -19.26 11.09 18.67
C ASP A 516 -19.04 12.48 18.05
N LYS A 517 -19.97 13.42 18.23
CA LYS A 517 -19.87 14.81 17.75
C LYS A 517 -19.33 15.79 18.80
N MET A 518 -18.96 15.28 19.97
CA MET A 518 -18.38 16.12 21.03
C MET A 518 -16.98 16.63 20.63
N PRO A 519 -16.54 17.76 21.21
CA PRO A 519 -15.17 18.23 21.04
C PRO A 519 -14.13 17.18 21.46
N CYS A 520 -12.99 17.15 20.77
CA CYS A 520 -11.88 16.23 21.03
C CYS A 520 -11.49 16.17 22.52
N ASP A 521 -11.39 17.32 23.18
CA ASP A 521 -11.01 17.40 24.61
C ASP A 521 -12.02 16.67 25.51
N LYS A 522 -13.33 16.76 25.21
CA LYS A 522 -14.36 16.03 25.96
C LYS A 522 -14.30 14.52 25.72
N LEU A 523 -14.00 14.11 24.49
CA LEU A 523 -13.81 12.68 24.17
C LEU A 523 -12.57 12.13 24.90
N GLN A 524 -11.51 12.94 25.04
CA GLN A 524 -10.33 12.59 25.81
C GLN A 524 -10.65 12.48 27.31
N GLU A 525 -11.36 13.46 27.87
CA GLU A 525 -11.83 13.41 29.26
C GLU A 525 -12.67 12.15 29.53
N LEU A 526 -13.54 11.77 28.58
CA LEU A 526 -14.32 10.54 28.66
C LEU A 526 -13.44 9.30 28.64
N HIS A 527 -12.44 9.25 27.76
CA HIS A 527 -11.49 8.14 27.70
C HIS A 527 -10.74 7.99 29.03
N ASP A 528 -10.24 9.09 29.57
CA ASP A 528 -9.49 9.12 30.83
C ASP A 528 -10.39 8.73 32.02
N ALA A 529 -11.68 9.12 31.98
CA ALA A 529 -12.68 8.66 32.95
C ALA A 529 -12.88 7.14 32.90
N PHE A 530 -12.94 6.53 31.72
CA PHE A 530 -13.01 5.08 31.58
C PHE A 530 -11.75 4.37 32.08
N GLU A 531 -10.56 4.89 31.77
CA GLU A 531 -9.30 4.36 32.32
C GLU A 531 -9.27 4.47 33.85
N GLY A 532 -9.66 5.62 34.40
CA GLY A 532 -9.67 5.89 35.84
C GLY A 532 -10.58 4.97 36.65
N ILE A 533 -11.64 4.42 36.05
CA ILE A 533 -12.52 3.44 36.69
C ILE A 533 -12.13 1.98 36.41
N GLY A 534 -11.07 1.75 35.62
CA GLY A 534 -10.64 0.41 35.24
C GLY A 534 -11.55 -0.27 34.22
N TYR A 535 -12.30 0.49 33.41
CA TYR A 535 -13.31 -0.06 32.49
C TYR A 535 -12.74 -1.06 31.49
N PHE A 536 -11.50 -0.84 31.05
CA PHE A 536 -10.79 -1.68 30.08
C PHE A 536 -9.98 -2.80 30.72
N ASN A 537 -9.90 -2.87 32.05
CA ASN A 537 -9.16 -3.93 32.74
C ASN A 537 -9.93 -5.25 32.69
N VAL A 538 -9.29 -6.32 32.20
CA VAL A 538 -9.92 -7.64 32.02
C VAL A 538 -10.44 -8.22 33.34
N ALA A 539 -9.69 -8.06 34.44
CA ALA A 539 -10.09 -8.56 35.76
C ALA A 539 -11.27 -7.78 36.32
N ASP A 540 -11.25 -6.46 36.23
CA ASP A 540 -12.33 -5.59 36.72
C ASP A 540 -13.60 -5.75 35.90
N ALA A 541 -13.48 -5.85 34.56
CA ALA A 541 -14.60 -6.11 33.66
C ALA A 541 -15.26 -7.46 33.91
N ALA A 542 -14.46 -8.52 34.15
CA ALA A 542 -14.98 -9.83 34.52
C ALA A 542 -15.70 -9.79 35.88
N MET A 543 -15.11 -9.13 36.88
CA MET A 543 -15.72 -8.99 38.20
C MET A 543 -17.04 -8.20 38.16
N ALA A 544 -17.09 -7.10 37.40
CA ALA A 544 -18.29 -6.30 37.21
C ALA A 544 -19.41 -7.10 36.54
N SER A 545 -19.09 -7.89 35.51
CA SER A 545 -20.06 -8.74 34.81
C SER A 545 -20.67 -9.80 35.75
N VAL A 546 -19.84 -10.44 36.58
CA VAL A 546 -20.28 -11.44 37.57
C VAL A 546 -21.17 -10.81 38.64
N LYS A 547 -20.79 -9.64 39.19
CA LYS A 547 -21.60 -8.91 40.19
C LYS A 547 -22.95 -8.46 39.61
N GLY A 548 -22.96 -7.94 38.38
CA GLY A 548 -24.17 -7.52 37.68
C GLY A 548 -25.15 -8.69 37.49
N ALA A 549 -24.65 -9.84 37.01
CA ALA A 549 -25.47 -11.05 36.85
C ALA A 549 -26.06 -11.54 38.19
N ALA A 550 -25.25 -11.53 39.26
CA ALA A 550 -25.70 -11.93 40.59
C ALA A 550 -26.79 -10.99 41.14
N LYS A 551 -26.64 -9.67 40.98
CA LYS A 551 -27.66 -8.67 41.39
C LYS A 551 -28.96 -8.82 40.58
N SER A 552 -28.86 -9.07 39.27
CA SER A 552 -30.03 -9.31 38.40
C SER A 552 -30.80 -10.58 38.81
N LEU A 553 -30.09 -11.67 39.07
CA LEU A 553 -30.70 -12.92 39.56
C LEU A 553 -31.37 -12.72 40.93
N MET A 554 -30.71 -12.04 41.88
CA MET A 554 -31.31 -11.72 43.18
C MET A 554 -32.59 -10.89 43.03
N LYS A 555 -32.58 -9.89 42.15
CA LYS A 555 -33.73 -9.01 41.90
C LYS A 555 -34.91 -9.74 41.26
N ASN A 556 -34.64 -10.77 40.45
CA ASN A 556 -35.68 -11.63 39.85
C ASN A 556 -36.21 -12.70 40.81
N ILE A 557 -35.46 -13.04 41.87
CA ILE A 557 -35.86 -14.03 42.89
C ILE A 557 -36.59 -13.37 44.07
N LEU A 558 -36.26 -12.12 44.39
CA LEU A 558 -36.84 -11.33 45.50
C LEU A 558 -37.90 -10.33 45.05
N GLY A 559 -38.25 -10.31 43.76
CA GLY A 559 -39.28 -9.47 43.15
C GLY A 559 -40.62 -10.17 43.03
#